data_AF-A0A7X7AS76-F1
#
_entry.id   AF-A0A7X7AS76-F1
#
_cell.length_a   1.000
_cell.length_b   1.000
_cell.length_c   1.000
_cell.angle_alpha   90.00
_cell.angle_beta   90.00
_cell.angle_gamma   90.00
#
_symmetry.space_group_name_H-M   'P 1'
#
loop_
_entity.id
_entity.type
_entity.pdbx_description
1 polymer ?
#
loop_
_entity_poly.entity_id
_entity_poly.type
_entity_poly.pdbx_seq_one_letter_code
_entity_poly.pdbx_strand_id
1 'polypeptide(L)'
;MIYFICSKPNQQLIIEELIDSIAAGSELRFTDATRGTIFLDKKDISSFQLLTQQLQAEGPFTLTMLQSVNNEKLSNKVLDYQHQLFSGSYRDLNELLIIAMNQQNQEILSEFVSFYNSLPQEHLEFAKELIKNGGNVVKTAASLYFHRNTITNRLQQFENLTNLDLRDANHRLLLRLLDIYIHNVRDAQDN
;
A
#
# COMPACT_ATOMS: atom_id res chain seq x y z
N MET A 1 1.00 -0.93 -6.92
CA MET A 1 0.77 -2.38 -6.98
C MET A 1 -0.53 -2.71 -6.26
N ILE A 2 -1.37 -3.56 -6.85
CA ILE A 2 -2.64 -3.99 -6.27
C ILE A 2 -2.61 -5.51 -6.12
N TYR A 3 -2.82 -6.02 -4.91
CA TYR A 3 -3.00 -7.44 -4.67
C TYR A 3 -4.50 -7.76 -4.66
N PHE A 4 -4.89 -8.95 -5.11
CA PHE A 4 -6.29 -9.34 -5.13
C PHE A 4 -6.56 -10.80 -4.72
N ILE A 5 -7.77 -11.02 -4.22
CA ILE A 5 -8.41 -12.33 -4.04
C ILE A 5 -9.73 -12.33 -4.81
N CYS A 6 -9.89 -13.31 -5.69
CA CYS A 6 -11.13 -13.63 -6.36
C CYS A 6 -11.90 -14.68 -5.55
N SER A 7 -13.20 -14.48 -5.34
CA SER A 7 -14.05 -15.44 -4.62
C SER A 7 -14.32 -16.74 -5.38
N LYS A 8 -14.00 -16.80 -6.68
CA LYS A 8 -14.09 -18.01 -7.50
C LYS A 8 -12.75 -18.35 -8.13
N PRO A 9 -12.35 -19.63 -8.15
CA PRO A 9 -11.14 -20.04 -8.84
C PRO A 9 -11.31 -19.94 -10.37
N ASN A 10 -10.18 -19.92 -11.08
CA ASN A 10 -10.09 -20.03 -12.54
C ASN A 10 -10.81 -18.91 -13.31
N GLN A 11 -10.85 -17.71 -12.75
CA GLN A 11 -11.39 -16.51 -13.42
C GLN A 11 -10.32 -15.71 -14.18
N GLN A 12 -9.18 -16.34 -14.50
CA GLN A 12 -7.99 -15.67 -15.03
C GLN A 12 -8.29 -14.86 -16.29
N LEU A 13 -8.93 -15.47 -17.29
CA LEU A 13 -9.27 -14.83 -18.55
C LEU A 13 -10.17 -13.59 -18.36
N ILE A 14 -11.19 -13.68 -17.50
CA ILE A 14 -12.11 -12.57 -17.25
C ILE A 14 -11.39 -11.42 -16.54
N ILE A 15 -10.49 -11.73 -15.62
CA ILE A 15 -9.68 -10.73 -14.92
C ILE A 15 -8.70 -10.08 -15.90
N GLU A 16 -8.03 -10.86 -16.77
CA GLU A 16 -7.14 -10.35 -17.83
C GLU A 16 -7.87 -9.38 -18.77
N GLU A 17 -9.02 -9.80 -19.32
CA GLU A 17 -9.85 -8.96 -20.19
C GLU A 17 -10.29 -7.66 -19.50
N LEU A 18 -10.65 -7.75 -18.21
CA LEU A 18 -10.96 -6.59 -17.41
C LEU A 18 -9.75 -5.65 -17.30
N ILE A 19 -8.57 -6.15 -16.91
CA ILE A 19 -7.37 -5.31 -16.75
C ILE A 19 -7.04 -4.63 -18.09
N ASP A 20 -7.06 -5.37 -19.18
CA ASP A 20 -6.72 -4.86 -20.50
C ASP A 20 -7.70 -3.79 -20.99
N SER A 21 -8.98 -3.88 -20.62
CA SER A 21 -9.97 -2.84 -20.94
C SER A 21 -9.71 -1.50 -20.25
N ILE A 22 -8.95 -1.52 -19.14
CA ILE A 22 -8.73 -0.36 -18.27
C ILE A 22 -7.37 0.25 -18.53
N ALA A 23 -6.37 -0.61 -18.54
CA ALA A 23 -4.98 -0.23 -18.51
C ALA A 23 -4.22 -1.20 -19.41
N ALA A 24 -4.49 -1.12 -20.71
CA ALA A 24 -3.85 -1.94 -21.73
C ALA A 24 -2.33 -1.92 -21.56
N GLY A 25 -1.73 -3.11 -21.46
CA GLY A 25 -0.29 -3.28 -21.23
C GLY A 25 0.13 -3.27 -19.76
N SER A 26 -0.81 -3.22 -18.83
CA SER A 26 -0.52 -3.49 -17.41
C SER A 26 -0.07 -4.93 -17.22
N GLU A 27 0.85 -5.12 -16.29
CA GLU A 27 1.30 -6.46 -15.96
C GLU A 27 0.36 -7.08 -14.92
N LEU A 28 -0.09 -8.30 -15.18
CA LEU A 28 -0.87 -9.13 -14.27
C LEU A 28 -0.10 -10.41 -13.97
N ARG A 29 0.03 -10.75 -12.69
CA ARG A 29 0.68 -11.99 -12.24
C ARG A 29 -0.24 -12.75 -11.31
N PHE A 30 -0.59 -13.98 -11.66
CA PHE A 30 -1.32 -14.87 -10.78
C PHE A 30 -0.35 -15.61 -9.87
N THR A 31 -0.67 -15.64 -8.57
CA THR A 31 0.05 -16.45 -7.58
C THR A 31 -0.57 -17.83 -7.45
N ASP A 32 -1.90 -17.90 -7.58
CA ASP A 32 -2.67 -19.15 -7.59
C ASP A 32 -4.00 -18.98 -8.37
N ALA A 33 -4.92 -19.93 -8.22
CA ALA A 33 -6.20 -19.95 -8.93
C ALA A 33 -7.17 -18.82 -8.53
N THR A 34 -6.97 -18.18 -7.37
CA THR A 34 -7.81 -17.10 -6.85
C THR A 34 -7.05 -15.81 -6.56
N ARG A 35 -5.71 -15.84 -6.54
CA ARG A 35 -4.87 -14.71 -6.14
C ARG A 35 -3.98 -14.20 -7.25
N GLY A 36 -3.68 -12.91 -7.18
CA GLY A 36 -2.63 -12.33 -7.99
C GLY A 36 -2.33 -10.89 -7.63
N THR A 37 -1.51 -10.30 -8.49
CA THR A 37 -1.01 -8.94 -8.37
C THR A 37 -1.14 -8.24 -9.71
N ILE A 38 -1.67 -7.02 -9.67
CA ILE A 38 -1.80 -6.12 -10.81
C ILE A 38 -0.81 -4.97 -10.62
N PHE A 39 -0.01 -4.74 -11.66
CA PHE A 39 0.95 -3.63 -11.73
C PHE A 39 0.36 -2.55 -12.63
N LEU A 40 -0.36 -1.62 -12.01
CA LEU A 40 -0.96 -0.46 -12.67
C LEU A 40 -0.10 0.79 -12.51
N ASP A 41 -0.12 1.64 -13.54
CA ASP A 41 0.30 3.03 -13.42
C ASP A 41 -0.65 3.80 -12.49
N LYS A 42 -0.12 4.81 -11.78
CA LYS A 42 -0.92 5.63 -10.84
C LYS A 42 -2.13 6.29 -11.49
N LYS A 43 -2.03 6.68 -12.76
CA LYS A 43 -3.11 7.34 -13.52
C LYS A 43 -4.32 6.42 -13.72
N ASP A 44 -4.12 5.10 -13.71
CA ASP A 44 -5.16 4.12 -14.05
C ASP A 44 -5.88 3.59 -12.80
N ILE A 45 -5.36 3.88 -11.60
CA ILE A 45 -5.92 3.41 -10.32
C ILE A 45 -7.38 3.83 -10.14
N SER A 46 -7.74 5.09 -10.44
CA SER A 46 -9.12 5.56 -10.26
C SER A 46 -10.10 4.89 -11.22
N SER A 47 -9.71 4.71 -12.48
CA SER A 47 -10.50 3.97 -13.47
C SER A 47 -10.70 2.52 -13.03
N PHE A 48 -9.64 1.92 -12.47
CA PHE A 48 -9.66 0.57 -11.95
C PHE A 48 -10.60 0.42 -10.76
N GLN A 49 -10.55 1.34 -9.79
CA GLN A 49 -11.48 1.37 -8.65
C GLN A 49 -12.94 1.42 -9.11
N LEU A 50 -13.28 2.28 -10.07
CA LEU A 50 -14.66 2.43 -10.56
C LEU A 50 -15.18 1.13 -11.20
N LEU A 51 -14.38 0.49 -12.05
CA LEU A 51 -14.78 -0.75 -12.71
C LEU A 51 -14.91 -1.92 -11.74
N THR A 52 -14.08 -1.95 -10.71
CA THR A 52 -14.22 -2.98 -9.67
C THR A 52 -15.50 -2.85 -8.87
N GLN A 53 -15.99 -1.63 -8.64
CA GLN A 53 -17.31 -1.41 -8.03
C GLN A 53 -18.44 -1.94 -8.93
N GLN A 54 -18.31 -1.77 -10.25
CA GLN A 54 -19.28 -2.30 -11.21
C GLN A 54 -19.30 -3.83 -11.21
N LEU A 55 -18.12 -4.47 -11.23
CA LEU A 55 -18.00 -5.93 -11.12
C LEU A 55 -18.58 -6.47 -9.81
N GLN A 56 -18.41 -5.75 -8.71
CA GLN A 56 -18.97 -6.17 -7.42
C GLN A 56 -20.50 -6.12 -7.41
N ALA A 57 -21.11 -5.22 -8.19
CA ALA A 57 -22.56 -5.07 -8.25
C ALA A 57 -23.24 -6.14 -9.11
N GLU A 58 -22.64 -6.51 -10.25
CA GLU A 58 -23.31 -7.30 -11.29
C GLU A 58 -22.52 -8.54 -11.75
N GLY A 59 -21.31 -8.73 -11.22
CA GLY A 59 -20.39 -9.77 -11.67
C GLY A 59 -20.68 -11.16 -11.09
N PRO A 60 -20.23 -12.23 -11.78
CA PRO A 60 -20.40 -13.60 -11.32
C PRO A 60 -19.45 -13.99 -10.16
N PHE A 61 -18.51 -13.11 -9.80
CA PHE A 61 -17.57 -13.24 -8.70
C PHE A 61 -17.25 -11.87 -8.10
N THR A 62 -16.61 -11.88 -6.94
CA THR A 62 -16.13 -10.67 -6.26
C THR A 62 -14.61 -10.63 -6.25
N LEU A 63 -14.05 -9.42 -6.33
CA LEU A 63 -12.63 -9.16 -6.16
C LEU A 63 -12.43 -8.32 -4.89
N THR A 64 -11.72 -8.89 -3.92
CA THR A 64 -11.11 -8.11 -2.84
C THR A 64 -9.75 -7.63 -3.32
N MET A 65 -9.48 -6.34 -3.22
CA MET A 65 -8.26 -5.72 -3.74
C MET A 65 -7.63 -4.78 -2.72
N LEU A 66 -6.32 -4.84 -2.62
CA LEU A 66 -5.51 -4.06 -1.72
C LEU A 66 -4.44 -3.30 -2.49
N GLN A 67 -4.49 -1.97 -2.45
CA GLN A 67 -3.35 -1.14 -2.86
C GLN A 67 -2.27 -1.21 -1.78
N SER A 68 -1.14 -1.81 -2.11
CA SER A 68 -0.12 -2.18 -1.12
C SER A 68 1.29 -1.72 -1.49
N VAL A 69 2.20 -1.99 -0.57
CA VAL A 69 3.65 -1.77 -0.66
C VAL A 69 4.37 -2.93 -1.34
N ASN A 70 5.63 -2.72 -1.66
CA ASN A 70 6.56 -3.76 -2.09
C ASN A 70 7.01 -4.64 -0.90
N ASN A 71 6.06 -5.31 -0.26
CA ASN A 71 6.30 -6.30 0.79
C ASN A 71 5.21 -7.37 0.68
N GLU A 72 5.55 -8.51 0.08
CA GLU A 72 4.59 -9.57 -0.23
C GLU A 72 3.96 -10.18 1.03
N LYS A 73 4.75 -10.37 2.09
CA LYS A 73 4.27 -10.94 3.36
C LYS A 73 3.19 -10.05 4.00
N LEU A 74 3.48 -8.75 4.17
CA LEU A 74 2.50 -7.79 4.69
C LEU A 74 1.28 -7.72 3.79
N SER A 75 1.50 -7.61 2.48
CA SER A 75 0.40 -7.44 1.50
C SER A 75 -0.58 -8.62 1.54
N ASN A 76 -0.08 -9.85 1.54
CA ASN A 76 -0.93 -11.04 1.59
C ASN A 76 -1.66 -11.16 2.93
N LYS A 77 -0.99 -10.91 4.06
CA LYS A 77 -1.62 -10.95 5.39
C LYS A 77 -2.73 -9.92 5.54
N VAL A 78 -2.48 -8.69 5.09
CA VAL A 78 -3.47 -7.61 5.16
C VAL A 78 -4.61 -7.83 4.15
N LEU A 79 -4.32 -8.41 2.98
CA LEU A 79 -5.34 -8.79 2.00
C LEU A 79 -6.26 -9.90 2.53
N ASP A 80 -5.72 -10.90 3.22
CA ASP A 80 -6.52 -11.95 3.87
C ASP A 80 -7.44 -11.36 4.92
N TYR A 81 -6.90 -10.47 5.76
CA TYR A 81 -7.65 -9.74 6.76
C TYR A 81 -8.76 -8.87 6.12
N GLN A 82 -8.45 -8.17 5.03
CA GLN A 82 -9.44 -7.43 4.25
C GLN A 82 -10.54 -8.34 3.74
N HIS A 83 -10.18 -9.49 3.16
CA HIS A 83 -11.14 -10.39 2.52
C HIS A 83 -12.13 -10.98 3.52
N GLN A 84 -11.65 -11.28 4.74
CA GLN A 84 -12.49 -11.75 5.83
C GLN A 84 -13.50 -10.70 6.31
N LEU A 85 -13.11 -9.43 6.36
CA LEU A 85 -13.97 -8.34 6.88
C LEU A 85 -14.84 -7.68 5.80
N PHE A 86 -14.30 -7.54 4.59
CA PHE A 86 -14.81 -6.72 3.50
C PHE A 86 -14.58 -7.43 2.16
N SER A 87 -15.10 -8.65 2.02
CA SER A 87 -15.05 -9.37 0.74
C SER A 87 -15.64 -8.52 -0.39
N GLY A 88 -14.99 -8.52 -1.55
CA GLY A 88 -15.44 -7.70 -2.69
C GLY A 88 -15.30 -6.20 -2.43
N SER A 89 -14.15 -5.74 -1.94
CA SER A 89 -13.86 -4.32 -1.75
C SER A 89 -12.48 -3.94 -2.27
N TYR A 90 -12.30 -2.68 -2.64
CA TYR A 90 -10.99 -2.07 -2.86
C TYR A 90 -10.63 -1.21 -1.65
N ARG A 91 -9.42 -1.38 -1.09
CA ARG A 91 -8.92 -0.54 0.02
C ARG A 91 -7.41 -0.31 -0.10
N ASP A 92 -6.92 0.67 0.68
CA ASP A 92 -5.50 0.89 0.89
C ASP A 92 -5.04 0.41 2.28
N LEU A 93 -3.73 0.47 2.51
CA LEU A 93 -3.13 0.10 3.80
C LEU A 93 -3.46 1.06 4.95
N ASN A 94 -3.78 2.33 4.67
CA ASN A 94 -4.11 3.29 5.74
C ASN A 94 -5.39 2.87 6.44
N GLU A 95 -6.42 2.57 5.65
CA GLU A 95 -7.71 2.13 6.18
C GLU A 95 -7.54 0.88 7.04
N LEU A 96 -6.79 -0.11 6.54
CA LEU A 96 -6.64 -1.38 7.25
C LEU A 96 -5.73 -1.29 8.46
N LEU A 97 -4.73 -0.41 8.45
CA LEU A 97 -3.95 -0.10 9.64
C LEU A 97 -4.84 0.52 10.73
N ILE A 98 -5.67 1.51 10.39
CA ILE A 98 -6.58 2.15 11.34
C ILE A 98 -7.57 1.13 11.92
N ILE A 99 -8.15 0.27 11.08
CA ILE A 99 -9.07 -0.79 11.52
C ILE A 99 -8.35 -1.77 12.45
N ALA A 100 -7.14 -2.22 12.09
CA ALA A 100 -6.34 -3.11 12.92
C ALA A 100 -5.98 -2.48 14.27
N MET A 101 -5.62 -1.18 14.30
CA MET A 101 -5.37 -0.41 15.52
C MET A 101 -6.61 -0.34 16.41
N ASN A 102 -7.77 -0.02 15.83
CA ASN A 102 -9.04 0.07 16.55
C ASN A 102 -9.48 -1.28 17.13
N GLN A 103 -9.23 -2.38 16.40
CA GLN A 103 -9.54 -3.74 16.85
C GLN A 103 -8.44 -4.36 17.71
N GLN A 104 -7.32 -3.65 17.93
CA GLN A 104 -6.12 -4.17 18.60
C GLN A 104 -5.64 -5.52 18.03
N ASN A 105 -5.75 -5.71 16.71
CA ASN A 105 -5.38 -6.95 16.06
C ASN A 105 -3.85 -7.09 15.99
N GLN A 106 -3.27 -7.75 16.99
CA GLN A 106 -1.81 -7.87 17.15
C GLN A 106 -1.14 -8.63 15.99
N GLU A 107 -1.82 -9.61 15.39
CA GLU A 107 -1.27 -10.32 14.24
C GLU A 107 -1.00 -9.35 13.09
N ILE A 108 -2.02 -8.57 12.70
CA ILE A 108 -1.90 -7.61 11.59
C ILE A 108 -0.98 -6.44 11.94
N LEU A 109 -1.10 -5.90 13.16
CA LEU A 109 -0.23 -4.81 13.62
C LEU A 109 1.25 -5.23 13.63
N SER A 110 1.56 -6.48 14.00
CA SER A 110 2.94 -6.97 13.99
C SER A 110 3.55 -7.02 12.59
N GLU A 111 2.76 -7.32 11.55
CA GLU A 111 3.23 -7.30 10.16
C GLU A 111 3.52 -5.88 9.70
N PHE A 112 2.68 -4.91 10.05
CA PHE A 112 2.91 -3.49 9.78
C PHE A 112 4.18 -2.97 10.46
N VAL A 113 4.40 -3.35 11.73
CA VAL A 113 5.61 -3.02 12.48
C VAL A 113 6.84 -3.69 11.87
N SER A 114 6.72 -4.95 11.46
CA SER A 114 7.81 -5.69 10.80
C SER A 114 8.21 -5.02 9.49
N PHE A 115 7.24 -4.61 8.66
CA PHE A 115 7.51 -3.83 7.46
C PHE A 115 8.24 -2.53 7.79
N TYR A 116 7.73 -1.73 8.73
CA TYR A 116 8.36 -0.45 9.10
C TYR A 116 9.81 -0.63 9.57
N ASN A 117 10.05 -1.61 10.46
CA ASN A 117 11.39 -1.90 11.00
C ASN A 117 12.34 -2.50 9.96
N SER A 118 11.83 -3.05 8.86
CA SER A 118 12.65 -3.55 7.74
C SER A 118 13.21 -2.42 6.86
N LEU A 119 12.67 -1.20 6.97
CA LEU A 119 13.12 -0.07 6.18
C LEU A 119 14.47 0.45 6.70
N PRO A 120 15.45 0.74 5.83
CA PRO A 120 16.72 1.28 6.27
C PRO A 120 16.54 2.61 7.00
N GLN A 121 17.31 2.80 8.07
CA GLN A 121 17.18 3.97 8.95
C GLN A 121 17.32 5.30 8.19
N GLU A 122 18.27 5.39 7.25
CA GLU A 122 18.46 6.63 6.46
C GLU A 122 17.22 7.00 5.62
N HIS A 123 16.47 6.00 5.14
CA HIS A 123 15.24 6.21 4.38
C HIS A 123 14.10 6.65 5.28
N LEU A 124 14.01 6.08 6.49
CA LEU A 124 13.05 6.49 7.51
C LEU A 124 13.32 7.92 7.98
N GLU A 125 14.57 8.28 8.26
CA GLU A 125 14.95 9.64 8.69
C GLU A 125 14.61 10.67 7.61
N PHE A 126 14.95 10.37 6.35
CA PHE A 126 14.57 11.21 5.22
C PHE A 126 13.04 11.37 5.11
N ALA A 127 12.29 10.26 5.19
CA ALA A 127 10.83 10.30 5.11
C ALA A 127 10.22 11.12 6.26
N LYS A 128 10.73 10.97 7.49
CA LYS A 128 10.29 11.74 8.66
C LYS A 128 10.54 13.23 8.48
N GLU A 129 11.70 13.64 7.99
CA GLU A 129 12.00 15.05 7.75
C GLU A 129 11.10 15.63 6.65
N LEU A 130 10.82 14.86 5.59
CA LEU A 130 9.88 15.28 4.55
C LEU A 130 8.46 15.42 5.09
N ILE A 131 7.98 14.47 5.91
CA ILE A 131 6.66 14.50 6.55
C ILE A 131 6.56 15.71 7.49
N LYS A 132 7.60 15.98 8.30
CA LYS A 132 7.69 17.14 9.18
C LYS A 132 7.59 18.46 8.41
N ASN A 133 8.16 18.51 7.21
CA ASN A 133 8.05 19.67 6.30
C ASN A 133 6.76 19.67 5.44
N GLY A 134 5.77 18.84 5.78
CA GLY A 134 4.48 18.77 5.10
C GLY A 134 4.54 18.22 3.67
N GLY A 135 5.57 17.43 3.34
CA GLY A 135 5.83 16.96 1.98
C GLY A 135 6.51 17.99 1.08
N ASN A 136 6.95 19.14 1.62
CA ASN A 136 7.59 20.18 0.83
C ASN A 136 9.07 19.83 0.54
N VAL A 137 9.32 19.44 -0.71
CA VAL A 137 10.65 19.05 -1.22
C VAL A 137 11.69 20.16 -1.06
N VAL A 138 11.32 21.42 -1.29
CA VAL A 138 12.26 22.56 -1.21
C VAL A 138 12.65 22.84 0.24
N LYS A 139 11.68 22.84 1.15
CA LYS A 139 11.95 23.00 2.59
C LYS A 139 12.80 21.86 3.13
N THR A 140 12.50 20.63 2.70
CA THR A 140 13.26 19.44 3.09
C THR A 140 14.69 19.47 2.57
N ALA A 141 14.90 19.91 1.32
CA ALA A 141 16.22 20.12 0.75
C ALA A 141 17.04 21.10 1.59
N ALA A 142 16.45 22.25 1.95
CA ALA A 142 17.10 23.25 2.77
C ALA A 142 17.42 22.74 4.18
N SER A 143 16.49 22.02 4.82
CA SER A 143 16.66 21.45 6.16
C SER A 143 17.78 20.40 6.22
N LEU A 144 17.87 19.56 5.18
CA LEU A 144 18.89 18.51 5.08
C LEU A 144 20.19 18.96 4.40
N TYR A 145 20.30 20.24 4.02
CA TYR A 145 21.41 20.78 3.21
C TYR A 145 21.68 19.97 1.93
N PHE A 146 20.62 19.42 1.34
CA PHE A 146 20.69 18.64 0.11
C PHE A 146 20.43 19.50 -1.11
N HIS A 147 21.13 19.19 -2.19
CA HIS A 147 20.78 19.71 -3.50
C HIS A 147 19.45 19.09 -3.98
N ARG A 148 18.71 19.81 -4.84
CA ARG A 148 17.43 19.36 -5.42
C ARG A 148 17.51 17.95 -6.00
N ASN A 149 18.56 17.66 -6.76
CA ASN A 149 18.76 16.35 -7.40
C ASN A 149 18.93 15.22 -6.38
N THR A 150 19.59 15.48 -5.24
CA THR A 150 19.76 14.50 -4.17
C THR A 150 18.41 14.13 -3.55
N ILE A 151 17.52 15.11 -3.35
CA ILE A 151 16.17 14.85 -2.86
C ILE A 151 15.38 14.02 -3.87
N THR A 152 15.40 14.38 -5.16
CA THR A 152 14.73 13.62 -6.21
C THR A 152 15.22 12.16 -6.25
N ASN A 153 16.52 11.94 -6.13
CA ASN A 153 17.09 10.59 -6.09
C ASN A 153 16.63 9.81 -4.86
N ARG A 154 16.62 10.43 -3.66
CA ARG A 154 16.15 9.78 -2.44
C ARG A 154 14.66 9.43 -2.48
N LEU A 155 13.83 10.31 -3.05
CA LEU A 155 12.41 10.04 -3.30
C LEU A 155 12.24 8.80 -4.19
N GLN A 156 12.97 8.75 -5.30
CA GLN A 156 12.89 7.62 -6.23
C GLN A 156 13.39 6.32 -5.61
N GLN A 157 14.48 6.37 -4.84
CA GLN A 157 14.99 5.19 -4.13
C GLN A 157 13.97 4.66 -3.11
N PHE A 158 13.32 5.55 -2.36
CA PHE A 158 12.28 5.18 -1.40
C PHE A 158 11.08 4.53 -2.11
N GLU A 159 10.63 5.13 -3.21
CA GLU A 159 9.52 4.61 -4.00
C GLU A 159 9.85 3.25 -4.63
N ASN A 160 11.06 3.07 -5.16
CA ASN A 160 11.49 1.78 -5.70
C ASN A 160 11.58 0.69 -4.62
N LEU A 161 12.06 1.06 -3.42
CA LEU A 161 12.20 0.14 -2.30
C LEU A 161 10.82 -0.32 -1.79
N THR A 162 9.86 0.60 -1.68
CA THR A 162 8.62 0.38 -0.91
C THR A 162 7.34 0.38 -1.73
N ASN A 163 7.40 0.79 -3.01
CA ASN A 163 6.24 1.17 -3.81
C ASN A 163 5.41 2.34 -3.21
N LEU A 164 5.98 3.10 -2.25
CA LEU A 164 5.37 4.30 -1.69
C LEU A 164 6.03 5.55 -2.27
N ASP A 165 5.23 6.38 -2.91
CA ASP A 165 5.64 7.71 -3.32
C ASP A 165 5.43 8.71 -2.18
N LEU A 166 6.51 9.20 -1.58
CA LEU A 166 6.44 10.20 -0.51
C LEU A 166 5.94 11.57 -0.97
N ARG A 167 5.75 11.82 -2.27
CA ARG A 167 5.05 13.01 -2.78
C ARG A 167 3.54 12.88 -2.65
N ASP A 168 3.04 11.66 -2.56
CA ASP A 168 1.63 11.35 -2.29
C ASP A 168 1.32 11.53 -0.79
N ALA A 169 0.20 12.21 -0.49
CA ALA A 169 -0.21 12.47 0.89
C ALA A 169 -0.67 11.20 1.62
N ASN A 170 -1.34 10.27 0.94
CA ASN A 170 -1.83 9.02 1.53
C ASN A 170 -0.67 8.08 1.86
N HIS A 171 0.39 8.06 1.05
CA HIS A 171 1.58 7.29 1.39
C HIS A 171 2.35 7.87 2.58
N ARG A 172 2.43 9.21 2.68
CA ARG A 172 3.00 9.87 3.86
C ARG A 172 2.18 9.61 5.12
N LEU A 173 0.85 9.57 5.00
CA LEU A 173 -0.05 9.25 6.11
C LEU A 173 0.24 7.87 6.68
N LEU A 174 0.42 6.85 5.82
CA LEU A 174 0.73 5.49 6.24
C LEU A 174 1.97 5.45 7.14
N LEU A 175 3.07 6.05 6.66
CA LEU A 175 4.31 6.10 7.42
C LEU A 175 4.17 6.89 8.72
N ARG A 176 3.39 7.98 8.71
CA ARG A 176 3.16 8.78 9.92
C ARG A 176 2.36 8.00 10.96
N LEU A 177 1.32 7.27 10.55
CA LEU A 177 0.53 6.43 11.45
C LEU A 177 1.37 5.31 12.07
N LEU A 178 2.18 4.62 11.25
CA LEU A 178 3.10 3.60 11.73
C LEU A 178 4.14 4.16 12.71
N ASP A 179 4.73 5.31 12.38
CA ASP A 179 5.69 6.00 13.26
C ASP A 179 5.05 6.32 14.62
N ILE A 180 3.86 6.92 14.65
CA ILE A 180 3.15 7.22 15.91
C ILE A 180 2.84 5.94 16.69
N TYR A 181 2.30 4.91 16.02
CA TYR A 181 1.94 3.65 16.67
C TYR A 181 3.15 2.99 17.33
N ILE A 182 4.28 2.91 16.62
CA ILE A 182 5.49 2.26 17.12
C ILE A 182 6.07 2.99 18.34
N HIS A 183 6.11 4.32 18.32
CA HIS A 183 6.63 5.08 19.48
C HIS A 183 5.72 4.92 20.69
N ASN A 184 4.39 5.00 20.51
CA ASN A 184 3.45 4.82 21.62
C ASN A 184 3.48 3.40 22.21
N VAL A 185 3.69 2.37 21.38
CA VAL A 185 3.82 0.98 21.87
C VAL A 185 5.12 0.76 22.63
N ARG A 186 6.23 1.38 22.20
CA ARG A 186 7.53 1.30 22.91
C ARG A 186 7.44 1.99 24.28
N ASP A 187 6.89 3.19 24.32
CA ASP A 187 6.74 3.96 25.57
C ASP A 187 5.84 3.25 26.60
N ALA A 188 4.94 2.38 26.15
CA ALA A 188 4.08 1.57 27.02
C ALA A 188 4.77 0.30 27.57
N GLN A 189 5.90 -0.13 27.01
CA GLN A 189 6.67 -1.29 27.50
C GLN A 189 7.82 -0.90 28.44
N ASP A 190 8.24 0.37 28.43
CA ASP A 190 9.29 0.91 29.30
C ASP A 190 8.73 1.52 30.62
N ASN A 191 7.42 1.41 30.86
CA ASN A 191 6.72 1.81 32.10
C ASN A 191 6.09 0.60 32.79
#